data_AF-A0A2D8BZZ4-F1
#
_entry.id   AF-A0A2D8BZZ4-F1
#
_cell.length_a   1.000
_cell.length_b   1.000
_cell.length_c   1.000
_cell.angle_alpha   90.00
_cell.angle_beta   90.00
_cell.angle_gamma   90.00
#
_symmetry.space_group_name_H-M   'P 1'
#
loop_
_entity.id
_entity.type
_entity.pdbx_description
1 polymer ?
#
loop_
_entity_poly.entity_id
_entity_poly.type
_entity_poly.pdbx_seq_one_letter_code
_entity_poly.pdbx_strand_id
1 'polypeptide(L)'
;MNLHLKRPISDLTVGGRTFSTLVNMGLKTVGDLVQKTPNELYRTPGFGKVSMNQVLENLREMDLELGMDANGVRSLTETKEKTELFHSLSKSIANKCEDSLRASMAKMLQAEGYVDKYDAIQEHRKILNSYEVAIHNSTEG
;
A
#
# COMPACT_ATOMS: atom_id res chain seq x y z
N MET A 1 1.46 8.57 18.23
CA MET A 1 0.53 9.72 18.08
C MET A 1 1.29 10.80 17.34
N ASN A 2 0.88 11.17 16.13
CA ASN A 2 1.62 12.13 15.32
C ASN A 2 1.46 13.55 15.90
N LEU A 3 2.57 14.17 16.32
CA LEU A 3 2.58 15.46 17.04
C LEU A 3 2.12 16.63 16.16
N HIS A 4 2.28 16.51 14.84
CA HIS A 4 1.96 17.56 13.89
C HIS A 4 0.46 17.81 13.75
N LEU A 5 -0.39 16.80 14.03
CA LEU A 5 -1.84 16.89 13.86
C LEU A 5 -2.49 17.91 14.81
N LYS A 6 -1.89 18.14 15.98
CA LYS A 6 -2.41 19.10 16.97
C LYS A 6 -1.96 20.54 16.69
N ARG A 7 -1.09 20.75 15.69
CA ARG A 7 -0.63 22.10 15.34
C ARG A 7 -1.79 22.92 14.79
N PRO A 8 -1.89 24.20 15.15
CA PRO A 8 -2.89 25.10 14.60
C PRO A 8 -2.58 25.40 13.13
N ILE A 9 -3.63 25.69 12.34
CA ILE A 9 -3.50 26.10 10.94
C ILE A 9 -2.69 27.39 10.77
N SER A 10 -2.61 28.23 11.82
CA SER A 10 -1.80 29.45 11.86
C SER A 10 -0.29 29.20 11.72
N ASP A 11 0.17 28.00 12.05
CA ASP A 11 1.59 27.63 11.98
C ASP A 11 1.99 27.17 10.57
N LEU A 12 1.02 27.05 9.64
CA LEU A 12 1.30 26.72 8.25
C LEU A 12 1.80 27.95 7.49
N THR A 13 2.87 27.77 6.72
CA THR A 13 3.44 28.80 5.85
C THR A 13 2.64 28.86 4.55
N VAL A 14 1.41 29.39 4.63
CA VAL A 14 0.50 29.57 3.49
C VAL A 14 0.20 31.05 3.24
N GLY A 15 -0.19 31.41 2.02
CA GLY A 15 -0.57 32.79 1.71
C GLY A 15 -1.81 33.23 2.50
N GLY A 16 -1.92 34.52 2.84
CA GLY A 16 -3.03 35.05 3.66
C GLY A 16 -4.44 34.73 3.12
N ARG A 17 -4.61 34.62 1.79
CA ARG A 17 -5.88 34.18 1.18
C ARG A 17 -6.18 32.71 1.48
N THR A 18 -5.18 31.84 1.34
CA THR A 18 -5.30 30.41 1.63
C THR A 18 -5.60 30.18 3.10
N PHE A 19 -4.92 30.92 3.99
CA PHE A 19 -5.20 30.90 5.42
C PHE A 19 -6.65 31.28 5.72
N SER A 20 -7.13 32.42 5.18
CA SER A 20 -8.52 32.84 5.38
C SER A 20 -9.54 31.82 4.86
N THR A 21 -9.27 31.17 3.73
CA THR A 21 -10.13 30.10 3.22
C THR A 21 -10.16 28.89 4.14
N LEU A 22 -9.00 28.44 4.64
CA LEU A 22 -8.92 27.31 5.59
C LEU A 22 -9.71 27.60 6.88
N VAL A 23 -9.59 28.82 7.42
CA VAL A 23 -10.33 29.26 8.61
C VAL A 23 -11.84 29.34 8.32
N ASN A 24 -12.23 29.86 7.15
CA ASN A 24 -13.65 29.93 6.74
C ASN A 24 -14.28 28.55 6.53
N MET A 25 -13.47 27.54 6.18
CA MET A 25 -13.90 26.13 6.16
C MET A 25 -14.08 25.52 7.56
N GLY A 26 -13.74 26.26 8.62
CA GLY A 26 -13.82 25.81 10.00
C GLY A 26 -12.62 24.95 10.44
N LEU A 27 -11.54 24.91 9.67
CA LEU A 27 -10.35 24.13 9.98
C LEU A 27 -9.52 24.88 11.03
N LYS A 28 -9.26 24.24 12.18
CA LYS A 28 -8.49 24.84 13.28
C LYS A 28 -7.12 24.23 13.42
N THR A 29 -7.01 22.94 13.16
CA THR A 29 -5.77 22.17 13.32
C THR A 29 -5.34 21.51 12.02
N VAL A 30 -4.06 21.14 11.93
CA VAL A 30 -3.52 20.33 10.83
C VAL A 30 -4.25 18.99 10.74
N GLY A 31 -4.66 18.41 11.87
CA GLY A 31 -5.50 17.22 11.93
C GLY A 31 -6.83 17.35 11.19
N ASP A 32 -7.48 18.53 11.27
CA ASP A 32 -8.72 18.80 10.54
C ASP A 32 -8.47 18.92 9.03
N LEU A 33 -7.31 19.46 8.66
CA LEU A 33 -6.90 19.64 7.26
C LEU A 33 -6.55 18.31 6.58
N VAL A 34 -5.76 17.44 7.22
CA VAL A 34 -5.35 16.16 6.62
C VAL A 34 -6.53 15.22 6.39
N GLN A 35 -7.63 15.37 7.12
CA GLN A 35 -8.87 14.61 6.90
C GLN A 35 -9.63 15.06 5.65
N LYS A 36 -9.30 16.21 5.06
CA LYS A 36 -9.88 16.66 3.80
C LYS A 36 -9.16 16.03 2.62
N THR A 37 -9.93 15.78 1.57
CA THR A 37 -9.40 15.30 0.29
C THR A 37 -9.04 16.47 -0.63
N PRO A 38 -8.10 16.29 -1.58
CA PRO A 38 -7.77 17.32 -2.56
C PRO A 38 -9.00 17.81 -3.34
N ASN A 39 -9.94 16.91 -3.67
CA ASN A 39 -11.16 17.25 -4.38
C ASN A 39 -12.10 18.17 -3.59
N GLU A 40 -12.20 18.00 -2.28
CA GLU A 40 -13.02 18.89 -1.43
C GLU A 40 -12.40 20.29 -1.35
N LEU A 41 -11.07 20.37 -1.22
CA LEU A 41 -10.37 21.65 -1.22
C LEU A 41 -10.55 22.37 -2.55
N TYR A 42 -10.42 21.69 -3.70
CA TYR A 42 -10.62 22.29 -5.02
C TYR A 42 -12.04 22.81 -5.27
N ARG A 43 -13.05 22.25 -4.61
CA ARG A 43 -14.44 22.74 -4.69
C ARG A 43 -14.67 24.02 -3.89
N THR A 44 -13.72 24.39 -3.02
CA THR A 44 -13.86 25.57 -2.17
C THR A 44 -13.51 26.85 -2.93
N PRO A 45 -14.37 27.88 -2.92
CA PRO A 45 -14.06 29.18 -3.52
C PRO A 45 -12.77 29.77 -2.93
N GLY A 46 -11.81 30.09 -3.80
CA GLY A 46 -10.50 30.62 -3.40
C GLY A 46 -9.38 29.58 -3.29
N PHE A 47 -9.68 28.28 -3.39
CA PHE A 47 -8.67 27.23 -3.52
C PHE A 47 -8.30 26.99 -5.00
N GLY A 48 -7.18 27.57 -5.42
CA GLY A 48 -6.57 27.34 -6.73
C GLY A 48 -5.34 26.42 -6.67
N LYS A 49 -4.66 26.28 -7.81
CA LYS A 49 -3.44 25.45 -7.94
C LYS A 49 -2.32 25.90 -6.99
N VAL A 50 -2.14 27.21 -6.82
CA VAL A 50 -1.11 27.79 -5.94
C VAL A 50 -1.39 27.48 -4.48
N SER A 51 -2.62 27.74 -4.00
CA SER A 51 -3.00 27.46 -2.61
C SER A 51 -2.94 25.97 -2.29
N MET A 52 -3.29 25.10 -3.25
CA MET A 52 -3.16 23.66 -3.09
C MET A 52 -1.69 23.25 -2.93
N ASN A 53 -0.80 23.74 -3.80
CA ASN A 53 0.63 23.44 -3.69
C ASN A 53 1.22 23.90 -2.36
N GLN A 54 0.87 25.10 -1.89
CA GLN A 54 1.33 25.59 -0.58
C GLN A 54 0.91 24.66 0.56
N VAL A 55 -0.34 24.20 0.56
CA VAL A 55 -0.83 23.23 1.55
C VAL A 55 -0.07 21.91 1.44
N LEU A 56 0.08 21.37 0.23
CA LEU A 56 0.79 20.10 0.01
C LEU A 56 2.26 20.16 0.43
N GLU A 57 2.95 21.28 0.16
CA GLU A 57 4.34 21.48 0.57
C GLU A 57 4.47 21.50 2.10
N ASN A 58 3.62 22.26 2.80
CA ASN A 58 3.63 22.29 4.26
C ASN A 58 3.30 20.92 4.87
N LEU A 59 2.34 20.19 4.30
CA LEU A 59 2.00 18.85 4.77
C LEU A 59 3.18 17.88 4.55
N ARG A 60 3.85 17.97 3.38
CA ARG A 60 5.02 17.15 3.07
C ARG A 60 6.20 17.43 4.01
N GLU A 61 6.42 18.67 4.43
CA GLU A 61 7.44 19.00 5.45
C GLU A 61 7.17 18.34 6.81
N MET A 62 5.91 18.01 7.09
CA MET A 62 5.48 17.32 8.32
C MET A 62 5.30 15.81 8.13
N ASP A 63 5.68 15.28 6.96
CA ASP A 63 5.43 13.89 6.55
C ASP A 63 3.94 13.51 6.60
N LEU A 64 3.09 14.47 6.22
CA LEU A 64 1.63 14.33 6.18
C LEU A 64 1.11 14.48 4.75
N GLU A 65 -0.08 13.93 4.51
CA GLU A 65 -0.80 14.02 3.25
C GLU A 65 -2.28 14.34 3.50
N LEU A 66 -2.98 14.77 2.45
CA LEU A 66 -4.43 14.93 2.46
C LEU A 66 -5.12 13.56 2.31
N GLY A 67 -6.27 13.39 2.95
CA GLY A 67 -7.03 12.13 3.00
C GLY A 67 -6.54 11.13 4.06
N MET A 68 -5.81 11.58 5.08
CA MET A 68 -5.41 10.77 6.23
C MET A 68 -6.50 10.78 7.30
N ASP A 69 -6.52 9.75 8.17
CA ASP A 69 -7.44 9.73 9.31
C ASP A 69 -7.00 10.67 10.46
N ALA A 70 -7.85 10.81 11.48
CA ALA A 70 -7.58 11.66 12.65
C ALA A 70 -6.36 11.22 13.49
N ASN A 71 -5.80 10.02 13.23
CA ASN A 71 -4.59 9.52 13.88
C ASN A 71 -3.34 9.79 13.04
N GLY A 72 -3.47 10.37 11.85
CA GLY A 72 -2.37 10.53 10.90
C GLY A 72 -1.93 9.18 10.33
N VAL A 73 -2.82 8.20 10.32
CA VAL A 73 -2.63 6.96 9.59
C VAL A 73 -3.32 7.14 8.25
N ARG A 74 -2.60 6.82 7.18
CA ARG A 74 -3.21 6.73 5.86
C ARG A 74 -4.27 5.64 5.97
N SER A 75 -5.55 5.96 5.79
CA SER A 75 -6.54 4.94 5.51
C SER A 75 -5.94 4.08 4.40
N LEU A 76 -5.84 2.77 4.61
CA LEU A 76 -5.20 1.82 3.69
C LEU A 76 -6.00 1.73 2.38
N THR A 77 -6.22 2.83 1.67
CA THR A 77 -6.50 2.82 0.25
C THR A 77 -5.16 2.58 -0.42
N GLU A 78 -4.88 1.29 -0.56
CA GLU A 78 -3.74 0.70 -1.27
C GLU A 78 -3.23 1.60 -2.40
N THR A 79 -1.95 1.94 -2.38
CA THR A 79 -1.30 2.55 -3.55
C THR A 79 -1.43 1.58 -4.72
N LYS A 80 -1.81 2.09 -5.91
CA LYS A 80 -1.92 1.29 -7.15
C LYS A 80 -0.71 0.36 -7.34
N GLU A 81 0.49 0.86 -7.07
CA GLU A 81 1.72 0.06 -7.12
C GLU A 81 1.71 -1.15 -6.18
N LYS A 82 1.22 -1.02 -4.94
CA LYS A 82 1.21 -2.12 -3.97
C LYS A 82 0.15 -3.17 -4.32
N THR A 83 -1.01 -2.75 -4.83
CA THR A 83 -2.04 -3.66 -5.36
C THR A 83 -1.57 -4.36 -6.64
N GLU A 84 -0.93 -3.64 -7.56
CA GLU A 84 -0.39 -4.21 -8.81
C GLU A 84 0.76 -5.18 -8.53
N LEU A 85 1.65 -4.85 -7.60
CA LEU A 85 2.74 -5.72 -7.17
C LEU A 85 2.19 -6.99 -6.51
N PHE A 86 1.20 -6.86 -5.61
CA PHE A 86 0.55 -7.99 -4.96
C PHE A 86 -0.19 -8.88 -5.96
N HIS A 87 -0.91 -8.28 -6.91
CA HIS A 87 -1.62 -9.00 -7.98
C HIS A 87 -0.65 -9.72 -8.91
N SER A 88 0.44 -9.06 -9.31
CA SER A 88 1.51 -9.63 -10.14
C SER A 88 2.21 -10.81 -9.44
N LEU A 89 2.55 -10.64 -8.15
CA LEU A 89 3.16 -11.69 -7.35
C LEU A 89 2.21 -12.87 -7.17
N SER A 90 0.94 -12.62 -6.83
CA SER A 90 -0.09 -13.65 -6.68
C SER A 90 -0.27 -14.46 -7.97
N LYS A 91 -0.30 -13.77 -9.12
CA LYS A 91 -0.40 -14.40 -10.44
C LYS A 91 0.84 -15.23 -10.78
N SER A 92 2.04 -14.73 -10.44
CA SER A 92 3.29 -15.45 -10.66
C SER A 92 3.37 -16.74 -9.83
N ILE A 93 2.95 -16.68 -8.56
CA ILE A 93 2.89 -17.85 -7.67
C ILE A 93 1.89 -18.87 -8.21
N ALA A 94 0.69 -18.43 -8.59
CA ALA A 94 -0.34 -19.31 -9.14
C ALA A 94 0.15 -20.05 -10.39
N ASN A 95 0.77 -19.34 -11.34
CA ASN A 95 1.33 -19.94 -12.56
C ASN A 95 2.43 -20.96 -12.25
N LYS A 96 3.37 -20.62 -11.35
CA LYS A 96 4.45 -21.55 -10.96
C LYS A 96 3.92 -22.81 -10.29
N CYS A 97 2.87 -22.69 -9.47
CA CYS A 97 2.19 -23.83 -8.88
C CYS A 97 1.49 -24.69 -9.94
N GLU A 98 0.79 -24.06 -10.88
CA GLU A 98 0.10 -24.74 -11.97
C GLU A 98 1.06 -25.51 -12.86
N ASP A 99 2.18 -24.89 -13.27
CA ASP A 99 3.22 -25.52 -14.09
C ASP A 99 3.85 -26.72 -13.37
N SER A 100 4.17 -26.55 -12.09
CA SER A 100 4.76 -27.62 -11.26
C SER A 100 3.78 -28.80 -11.12
N LEU A 101 2.50 -28.51 -10.87
CA LEU A 101 1.46 -29.52 -10.76
C LEU A 101 1.23 -30.24 -12.10
N ARG A 102 1.16 -29.49 -13.19
CA ARG A 102 0.97 -30.02 -14.55
C ARG A 102 2.12 -30.94 -14.94
N ALA A 103 3.37 -30.55 -14.66
CA ALA A 103 4.55 -31.39 -14.90
C ALA A 103 4.50 -32.69 -14.08
N SER A 104 4.10 -32.59 -12.80
CA SER A 104 3.94 -33.75 -11.93
C SER A 104 2.83 -34.70 -12.41
N MET A 105 1.68 -34.15 -12.85
CA MET A 105 0.57 -34.93 -13.39
C MET A 105 0.90 -35.59 -14.73
N ALA A 106 1.64 -34.89 -15.60
CA ALA A 106 2.10 -35.45 -16.87
C ALA A 106 3.03 -36.66 -16.67
N LYS A 107 3.99 -36.56 -15.73
CA LYS A 107 4.82 -37.70 -15.32
C LYS A 107 3.98 -38.85 -14.75
N MET A 108 2.94 -38.54 -13.97
CA MET A 108 2.04 -39.54 -13.38
C MET A 108 1.16 -40.25 -14.42
N LEU A 109 0.74 -39.57 -15.50
CA LEU A 109 -0.05 -40.15 -16.59
C LEU A 109 0.78 -41.05 -17.52
N GLN A 110 2.08 -40.79 -17.64
CA GLN A 110 3.01 -41.59 -18.44
C GLN A 110 3.58 -42.80 -17.68
N ALA A 111 3.34 -42.89 -16.37
CA ALA A 111 3.78 -43.99 -15.53
C ALA A 111 2.83 -45.20 -15.66
N GLU A 112 3.33 -46.32 -16.21
CA GLU A 112 2.58 -47.58 -16.38
C GLU A 112 2.39 -48.39 -15.07
N GLY A 113 2.98 -47.94 -13.94
CA GLY A 113 2.89 -48.63 -12.64
C GLY A 113 2.85 -47.71 -11.41
N TYR A 114 2.33 -48.22 -10.29
CA TYR A 114 2.09 -47.46 -9.03
C TYR A 114 3.38 -46.93 -8.36
N VAL A 115 4.53 -47.54 -8.63
CA VAL A 115 5.83 -47.21 -8.01
C VAL A 115 6.38 -45.87 -8.54
N ASP A 116 6.26 -45.60 -9.84
CA ASP A 116 6.71 -44.33 -10.47
C ASP A 116 5.91 -43.10 -9.98
N LYS A 117 4.65 -43.30 -9.60
CA LYS A 117 3.79 -42.24 -9.08
C LYS A 117 4.23 -41.81 -7.67
N TYR A 118 4.72 -42.75 -6.86
CA TYR A 118 5.24 -42.47 -5.52
C TYR A 118 6.56 -41.69 -5.59
N ASP A 119 7.48 -42.07 -6.49
CA ASP A 119 8.76 -41.36 -6.67
C ASP A 119 8.56 -39.92 -7.17
N ALA A 120 7.62 -39.70 -8.09
CA ALA A 120 7.25 -38.35 -8.53
C ALA A 120 6.69 -37.47 -7.39
N ILE A 121 5.88 -38.05 -6.49
CA ILE A 121 5.35 -37.35 -5.31
C ILE A 121 6.47 -37.06 -4.29
N GLN A 122 7.42 -37.97 -4.10
CA GLN A 122 8.57 -37.75 -3.22
C GLN A 122 9.50 -36.64 -3.73
N GLU A 123 9.71 -36.52 -5.05
CA GLU A 123 10.42 -35.37 -5.62
C GLU A 123 9.70 -34.06 -5.34
N HIS A 124 8.38 -34.02 -5.51
CA HIS A 124 7.59 -32.81 -5.24
C HIS A 124 7.66 -32.41 -3.77
N ARG A 125 7.68 -33.38 -2.86
CA ARG A 125 7.87 -33.15 -1.42
C ARG A 125 9.22 -32.53 -1.09
N LYS A 126 10.29 -32.93 -1.79
CA LYS A 126 11.63 -32.33 -1.61
C LYS A 126 11.65 -30.86 -2.04
N ILE A 127 10.97 -30.52 -3.13
CA ILE A 127 10.84 -29.14 -3.61
C ILE A 127 10.09 -28.28 -2.57
N LEU A 128 8.96 -28.77 -2.05
CA LEU A 128 8.18 -28.05 -1.02
C LEU A 128 9.00 -27.82 0.27
N ASN A 129 9.71 -28.84 0.77
CA ASN A 129 10.58 -28.69 1.94
C ASN A 129 11.71 -27.67 1.71
N SER A 130 12.25 -27.58 0.49
CA SER A 130 13.31 -26.60 0.19
C SER A 130 12.82 -25.14 0.29
N TYR A 131 11.56 -24.89 -0.08
CA TYR A 131 10.95 -23.57 0.07
C TYR A 131 10.65 -23.24 1.54
N GLU A 132 10.20 -24.22 2.32
CA GLU A 132 9.94 -24.05 3.76
C GLU A 132 11.20 -23.63 4.52
N VAL A 133 12.34 -24.27 4.21
CA VAL A 133 13.65 -23.91 4.79
C VAL A 133 14.10 -22.51 4.34
N ALA A 134 13.91 -22.15 3.07
CA ALA A 134 14.29 -20.84 2.55
C ALA A 134 13.49 -19.70 3.20
N ILE A 135 12.21 -19.92 3.49
CA ILE A 135 11.36 -18.96 4.19
C ILE A 135 11.85 -18.75 5.63
N HIS A 136 12.13 -19.84 6.36
CA HIS A 136 12.61 -19.76 7.75
C HIS A 136 13.96 -19.03 7.89
N ASN A 137 14.92 -19.33 7.03
CA ASN A 137 16.23 -18.67 7.06
C ASN A 137 16.17 -17.17 6.69
N SER A 138 15.12 -16.72 6.01
CA SER A 138 14.94 -15.31 5.64
C SER A 138 14.31 -14.45 6.75
N THR A 139 13.88 -15.08 7.85
CA THR A 139 13.25 -14.40 9.00
C THR A 139 14.18 -14.23 10.22
N GLU A 140 15.39 -14.82 10.18
CA GLU A 140 16.36 -14.79 11.29
C GLU A 140 17.57 -13.86 11.05
N GLY A 141 17.59 -13.08 9.96
CA GLY A 141 18.64 -12.10 9.63
C GLY A 141 18.10 -10.68 9.53
#